data_AF-A0A7V9BQ47-F1
#
_entry.id   AF-A0A7V9BQ47-F1
#
_cell.length_a   1.000
_cell.length_b   1.000
_cell.length_c   1.000
_cell.angle_alpha   90.00
_cell.angle_beta   90.00
_cell.angle_gamma   90.00
#
_symmetry.space_group_name_H-M   'P 1'
#
loop_
_entity.id
_entity.type
_entity.pdbx_description
1 polymer ?
#
loop_
_entity_poly.entity_id
_entity_poly.type
_entity_poly.pdbx_seq_one_letter_code
_entity_poly.pdbx_strand_id
1 'polypeptide(L)'
;MPADSIYALLHRERDQLFPDEMFEDPITTRGRRSIPPSIVAVVMVLQRLEGCSDREAVDRFTFDLRWKYAAGVREDQRGFVHTMLVDTRARLRASDDPDRIFNVTTDLARKAGLVGVRRGLDSAPLYDAVATQDTVTLIRSAIRGLLRACGQELEDELRGKLQRDAHYVGPGKPVCDWDDPEAREGRKLDPDVAGAAELLATVVGQDVEHCMDEVFRIARKTAKDRIISTVDPEARHGHKSSAKGF
;
A
#
# COMPACT_ATOMS: atom_id res chain seq x y z
N MET A 1 29.09 -9.29 14.26
CA MET A 1 28.06 -8.47 13.60
C MET A 1 27.84 -7.21 14.42
N PRO A 2 27.67 -6.01 13.84
CA PRO A 2 27.27 -4.81 14.60
C PRO A 2 25.94 -5.01 15.32
N ALA A 3 25.83 -4.55 16.57
CA ALA A 3 24.68 -4.82 17.44
C ALA A 3 23.37 -4.15 16.98
N ASP A 4 23.49 -3.05 16.24
CA ASP A 4 22.42 -2.24 15.65
C ASP A 4 22.03 -2.70 14.23
N SER A 5 22.71 -3.71 13.68
CA SER A 5 22.39 -4.23 12.35
C SER A 5 21.10 -5.04 12.33
N ILE A 6 20.40 -5.03 11.20
CA ILE A 6 19.21 -5.87 10.98
C ILE A 6 19.51 -7.36 11.19
N TYR A 7 20.70 -7.82 10.80
CA TYR A 7 21.10 -9.21 10.97
C TYR A 7 21.24 -9.60 12.45
N ALA A 8 21.74 -8.70 13.30
CA ALA A 8 21.82 -8.92 14.75
C ALA A 8 20.43 -8.89 15.42
N LEU A 9 19.55 -8.02 14.96
CA LEU A 9 18.16 -7.98 15.42
C LEU A 9 17.42 -9.27 15.07
N LEU A 10 17.49 -9.71 13.81
CA LEU A 10 16.85 -10.95 13.38
C LEU A 10 17.41 -12.17 14.12
N HIS A 11 18.73 -12.25 14.31
CA HIS A 11 19.33 -13.35 15.07
C HIS A 11 18.79 -13.45 16.50
N ARG A 12 18.63 -12.31 17.17
CA ARG A 12 18.17 -12.23 18.57
C ARG A 12 16.67 -12.50 18.72
N GLU A 13 15.87 -11.96 17.81
CA GLU A 13 14.41 -11.94 17.94
C GLU A 13 13.69 -13.00 17.10
N ARG A 14 14.38 -13.73 16.21
CA ARG A 14 13.73 -14.61 15.21
C ARG A 14 12.73 -15.61 15.81
N ASP A 15 13.04 -16.22 16.94
CA ASP A 15 12.20 -17.26 17.54
C ASP A 15 10.94 -16.65 18.16
N GLN A 16 10.98 -15.35 18.54
CA GLN A 16 9.81 -14.60 19.00
C GLN A 16 9.00 -14.03 17.84
N LEU A 17 9.67 -13.60 16.77
CA LEU A 17 9.03 -13.02 15.58
C LEU A 17 8.37 -14.11 14.72
N PHE A 18 9.06 -15.22 14.52
CA PHE A 18 8.64 -16.31 13.62
C PHE A 18 8.72 -17.66 14.34
N PRO A 19 7.94 -17.86 15.42
CA PRO A 19 7.86 -19.17 16.08
C PRO A 19 7.39 -20.23 15.07
N ASP A 20 7.90 -21.47 15.15
CA ASP A 20 7.55 -22.51 14.17
C ASP A 20 6.04 -22.84 14.20
N GLU A 21 5.40 -22.66 15.36
CA GLU A 21 3.95 -22.78 15.58
C GLU A 21 3.15 -21.83 14.67
N MET A 22 3.73 -20.68 14.33
CA MET A 22 3.15 -19.69 13.40
C MET A 22 2.95 -20.26 12.00
N PHE A 23 3.51 -21.42 11.67
CA PHE A 23 3.44 -22.00 10.34
C PHE A 23 2.76 -23.37 10.32
N GLU A 24 2.12 -23.82 11.41
CA GLU A 24 1.52 -25.16 11.48
C GLU A 24 0.44 -25.41 10.42
N ASP A 25 -0.42 -24.42 10.15
CA ASP A 25 -1.53 -24.52 9.20
C ASP A 25 -1.09 -24.57 7.72
N PRO A 26 -0.15 -23.75 7.19
CA PRO A 26 0.32 -23.87 5.81
C PRO A 26 1.25 -25.08 5.58
N ILE A 27 1.73 -25.73 6.65
CA ILE A 27 2.65 -26.86 6.54
C ILE A 27 1.90 -28.18 6.47
N THR A 28 1.85 -28.74 5.26
CA THR A 28 1.42 -30.12 5.05
C THR A 28 2.32 -31.10 5.81
N THR A 29 1.73 -32.06 6.54
CA THR A 29 2.45 -33.14 7.24
C THR A 29 3.10 -34.19 6.33
N ARG A 30 2.99 -34.06 4.99
CA ARG A 30 3.60 -34.98 4.02
C ARG A 30 4.80 -34.35 3.31
N GLY A 31 5.99 -34.95 3.48
CA GLY A 31 7.24 -34.61 2.78
C GLY A 31 8.44 -34.41 3.72
N ARG A 32 9.68 -34.60 3.21
CA ARG A 32 10.90 -34.30 3.99
C ARG A 32 11.04 -32.80 4.19
N ARG A 33 11.01 -32.35 5.45
CA ARG A 33 11.33 -30.98 5.85
C ARG A 33 12.86 -30.82 5.82
N SER A 34 13.40 -30.22 4.77
CA SER A 34 14.85 -29.95 4.74
C SER A 34 15.22 -28.72 5.54
N ILE A 35 14.29 -27.76 5.75
CA ILE A 35 14.56 -26.48 6.43
C ILE A 35 13.35 -26.04 7.26
N PRO A 36 13.55 -25.64 8.53
CA PRO A 36 12.54 -25.00 9.38
C PRO A 36 11.86 -23.77 8.73
N PRO A 37 10.52 -23.62 8.86
CA PRO A 37 9.77 -22.49 8.33
C PRO A 37 10.22 -21.13 8.87
N SER A 38 10.60 -21.07 10.15
CA SER A 38 11.20 -19.89 10.79
C SER A 38 12.43 -19.37 10.03
N ILE A 39 13.31 -20.26 9.54
CA ILE A 39 14.47 -19.87 8.71
C ILE A 39 14.00 -19.28 7.38
N VAL A 40 13.01 -19.89 6.74
CA VAL A 40 12.47 -19.41 5.46
C VAL A 40 11.84 -18.03 5.62
N ALA A 41 11.14 -17.78 6.73
CA ALA A 41 10.58 -16.49 7.06
C ALA A 41 11.67 -15.41 7.18
N VAL A 42 12.77 -15.70 7.89
CA VAL A 42 13.93 -14.78 7.96
C VAL A 42 14.51 -14.50 6.58
N VAL A 43 14.67 -15.53 5.73
CA VAL A 43 15.15 -15.36 4.35
C VAL A 43 14.20 -14.48 3.53
N MET A 44 12.88 -14.66 3.65
CA MET A 44 11.88 -13.84 2.95
C MET A 44 11.90 -12.37 3.42
N VAL A 45 12.13 -12.12 4.71
CA VAL A 45 12.28 -10.77 5.25
C VAL A 45 13.53 -10.09 4.67
N LEU A 46 14.68 -10.77 4.72
CA LEU A 46 15.93 -10.24 4.16
C LEU A 46 15.85 -10.05 2.64
N GLN A 47 15.21 -10.99 1.93
CA GLN A 47 14.92 -10.87 0.50
C GLN A 47 14.17 -9.58 0.19
N ARG A 48 13.13 -9.27 0.97
CA ARG A 48 12.36 -8.05 0.76
C ARG A 48 13.16 -6.79 1.08
N LEU A 49 13.92 -6.80 2.19
CA LEU A 49 14.73 -5.66 2.62
C LEU A 49 15.86 -5.33 1.63
N GLU A 50 16.52 -6.35 1.08
CA GLU A 50 17.62 -6.18 0.11
C GLU A 50 17.11 -6.12 -1.35
N GLY A 51 15.81 -6.33 -1.58
CA GLY A 51 15.19 -6.26 -2.90
C GLY A 51 15.65 -7.35 -3.87
N CYS A 52 16.01 -8.52 -3.35
CA CYS A 52 16.54 -9.67 -4.09
C CYS A 52 15.43 -10.49 -4.78
N SER A 53 15.77 -11.08 -5.92
CA SER A 53 15.01 -12.19 -6.52
C SER A 53 15.11 -13.47 -5.66
N ASP A 54 14.25 -14.46 -5.92
CA ASP A 54 14.27 -15.73 -5.17
C ASP A 54 15.62 -16.46 -5.30
N ARG A 55 16.25 -16.40 -6.48
CA ARG A 55 17.56 -17.02 -6.72
C ARG A 55 18.65 -16.28 -5.96
N GLU A 56 18.66 -14.95 -6.03
CA GLU A 56 19.63 -14.14 -5.29
C GLU A 56 19.46 -14.31 -3.78
N ALA A 57 18.24 -14.41 -3.26
CA ALA A 57 17.99 -14.64 -1.84
C ALA A 57 18.54 -15.99 -1.37
N VAL A 58 18.37 -17.04 -2.19
CA VAL A 58 18.97 -18.36 -1.92
C VAL A 58 20.49 -18.31 -2.01
N ASP A 59 21.06 -17.64 -3.00
CA ASP A 59 22.52 -17.50 -3.14
C ASP A 59 23.10 -16.73 -1.95
N ARG A 60 22.45 -15.64 -1.52
CA ARG A 60 22.80 -14.89 -0.31
C ARG A 60 22.70 -15.76 0.93
N PHE A 61 21.61 -16.50 1.12
CA PHE A 61 21.51 -17.44 2.25
C PHE A 61 22.62 -18.52 2.21
N THR A 62 23.01 -18.97 1.02
CA THR A 62 24.01 -20.03 0.85
C THR A 62 25.43 -19.54 1.14
N PHE A 63 25.78 -18.33 0.68
CA PHE A 63 27.17 -17.84 0.64
C PHE A 63 27.44 -16.62 1.54
N ASP A 64 26.42 -15.92 2.02
CA ASP A 64 26.57 -14.77 2.92
C ASP A 64 26.41 -15.19 4.39
N LEU A 65 27.51 -15.14 5.15
CA LEU A 65 27.51 -15.45 6.58
C LEU A 65 26.56 -14.55 7.38
N ARG A 66 26.26 -13.34 6.91
CA ARG A 66 25.31 -12.45 7.60
C ARG A 66 23.88 -12.98 7.53
N TRP A 67 23.51 -13.60 6.41
CA TRP A 67 22.21 -14.22 6.24
C TRP A 67 22.07 -15.49 7.08
N LYS A 68 23.12 -16.32 7.12
CA LYS A 68 23.17 -17.50 8.00
C LYS A 68 23.11 -17.11 9.47
N TYR A 69 23.85 -16.08 9.86
CA TYR A 69 23.82 -15.51 11.19
C TYR A 69 22.42 -15.00 11.56
N ALA A 70 21.78 -14.21 10.70
CA ALA A 70 20.42 -13.72 10.94
C ALA A 70 19.38 -14.83 11.10
N ALA A 71 19.48 -15.88 10.28
CA ALA A 71 18.65 -17.08 10.40
C ALA A 71 19.04 -17.98 11.59
N GLY A 72 20.18 -17.67 12.24
CA GLY A 72 20.81 -18.44 13.31
C GLY A 72 21.04 -19.90 13.00
N VAL A 73 21.38 -20.17 11.74
CA VAL A 73 21.86 -21.47 11.30
C VAL A 73 23.37 -21.52 11.40
N ARG A 74 23.90 -22.74 11.43
CA ARG A 74 25.35 -22.97 11.39
C ARG A 74 25.94 -22.54 10.04
N GLU A 75 27.24 -22.22 10.04
CA GLU A 75 27.94 -21.77 8.83
C GLU A 75 27.95 -22.83 7.71
N ASP A 76 27.94 -24.11 8.09
CA ASP A 76 27.90 -25.28 7.19
C ASP A 76 26.48 -25.63 6.70
N GLN A 77 25.45 -24.88 7.13
CA GLN A 77 24.09 -25.05 6.65
C GLN A 77 24.05 -24.89 5.12
N ARG A 78 23.51 -25.92 4.46
CA ARG A 78 23.27 -25.88 3.01
C ARG A 78 22.07 -25.01 2.69
N GLY A 79 22.16 -24.33 1.55
CA GLY A 79 21.03 -23.64 0.95
C GLY A 79 19.93 -24.60 0.47
N PHE A 80 18.93 -24.03 -0.18
CA PHE A 80 17.76 -24.74 -0.69
C PHE A 80 17.41 -24.27 -2.10
N VAL A 81 16.58 -25.03 -2.80
CA VAL A 81 16.11 -24.62 -4.13
C VAL A 81 15.20 -23.39 -4.02
N HIS A 82 15.46 -22.37 -4.84
CA HIS A 82 14.72 -21.10 -4.88
C HIS A 82 13.19 -21.24 -5.01
N THR A 83 12.71 -22.28 -5.70
CA THR A 83 11.28 -22.59 -5.83
C THR A 83 10.60 -22.82 -4.49
N MET A 84 11.35 -23.19 -3.45
CA MET A 84 10.82 -23.35 -2.10
C MET A 84 10.29 -22.01 -1.52
N LEU A 85 10.86 -20.87 -1.90
CA LEU A 85 10.32 -19.54 -1.53
C LEU A 85 8.98 -19.27 -2.24
N VAL A 86 8.84 -19.71 -3.49
CA VAL A 86 7.59 -19.61 -4.26
C VAL A 86 6.52 -20.48 -3.63
N ASP A 87 6.84 -21.74 -3.34
CA ASP A 87 5.94 -22.70 -2.73
C ASP A 87 5.50 -22.25 -1.33
N THR A 88 6.42 -21.72 -0.53
CA THR A 88 6.11 -21.18 0.81
C THR A 88 5.17 -19.99 0.72
N ARG A 89 5.42 -19.03 -0.20
CA ARG A 89 4.50 -17.92 -0.45
C ARG A 89 3.14 -18.39 -0.94
N ALA A 90 3.08 -19.38 -1.82
CA ALA A 90 1.82 -19.94 -2.30
C ALA A 90 1.01 -20.58 -1.15
N ARG A 91 1.68 -21.30 -0.25
CA ARG A 91 1.04 -21.90 0.93
C ARG A 91 0.54 -20.86 1.92
N LEU A 92 1.34 -19.83 2.19
CA LEU A 92 0.91 -18.70 3.03
C LEU A 92 -0.34 -18.03 2.43
N ARG A 93 -0.36 -17.75 1.13
CA ARG A 93 -1.54 -17.18 0.45
C ARG A 93 -2.80 -18.03 0.54
N ALA A 94 -2.66 -19.34 0.66
CA ALA A 94 -3.78 -20.27 0.80
C ALA A 94 -4.18 -20.56 2.26
N SER A 95 -3.47 -19.97 3.23
CA SER A 95 -3.73 -20.15 4.66
C SER A 95 -4.74 -19.14 5.21
N ASP A 96 -5.22 -19.35 6.43
CA ASP A 96 -6.19 -18.47 7.09
C ASP A 96 -5.61 -17.09 7.45
N ASP A 97 -4.28 -17.00 7.60
CA ASP A 97 -3.54 -15.75 7.84
C ASP A 97 -2.40 -15.58 6.82
N PRO A 98 -2.68 -15.10 5.59
CA PRO A 98 -1.68 -15.00 4.53
C PRO A 98 -0.63 -13.91 4.78
N ASP A 99 -0.96 -12.88 5.56
CA ASP A 99 -0.10 -11.72 5.80
C ASP A 99 0.71 -11.82 7.10
N ARG A 100 0.68 -12.97 7.78
CA ARG A 100 1.30 -13.18 9.10
C ARG A 100 2.74 -12.65 9.26
N ILE A 101 3.62 -12.92 8.28
CA ILE A 101 5.02 -12.43 8.31
C ILE A 101 5.06 -10.90 8.18
N PHE A 102 4.23 -10.35 7.29
CA PHE A 102 4.11 -8.91 7.10
C PHE A 102 3.56 -8.22 8.34
N ASN A 103 2.55 -8.80 8.98
CA ASN A 103 1.92 -8.26 10.18
C ASN A 103 2.92 -8.21 11.34
N VAL A 104 3.67 -9.29 11.60
CA VAL A 104 4.72 -9.32 12.63
C VAL A 104 5.78 -8.24 12.39
N THR A 105 6.31 -8.15 11.16
CA THR A 105 7.35 -7.16 10.84
C THR A 105 6.82 -5.72 10.91
N THR A 106 5.58 -5.48 10.48
CA THR A 106 4.91 -4.18 10.57
C THR A 106 4.64 -3.78 12.02
N ASP A 107 4.19 -4.71 12.85
CA ASP A 107 3.94 -4.45 14.27
C ASP A 107 5.23 -4.19 15.04
N LEU A 108 6.32 -4.88 14.71
CA LEU A 108 7.65 -4.56 15.24
C LEU A 108 8.07 -3.14 14.83
N ALA A 109 7.92 -2.78 13.55
CA ALA A 109 8.22 -1.45 13.06
C ALA A 109 7.36 -0.37 13.72
N ARG A 110 6.08 -0.67 13.99
CA ARG A 110 5.18 0.21 14.75
C ARG A 110 5.64 0.40 16.19
N LYS A 111 5.99 -0.68 16.90
CA LYS A 111 6.55 -0.63 18.27
C LYS A 111 7.85 0.16 18.33
N ALA A 112 8.65 0.12 17.26
CA ALA A 112 9.87 0.90 17.10
C ALA A 112 9.63 2.36 16.67
N GLY A 113 8.38 2.81 16.48
CA GLY A 113 8.06 4.17 16.05
C GLY A 113 8.39 4.49 14.58
N LEU A 114 8.60 3.47 13.76
CA LEU A 114 8.90 3.61 12.34
C LEU A 114 7.64 3.77 11.48
N VAL A 115 6.52 3.20 11.94
CA VAL A 115 5.20 3.23 11.26
C VAL A 115 4.19 4.04 12.09
N GLY A 116 3.32 4.81 11.42
CA GLY A 116 2.21 5.54 12.07
C GLY A 116 2.48 7.02 12.31
N VAL A 117 3.65 7.54 11.94
CA VAL A 117 3.98 8.96 12.02
C VAL A 117 3.84 9.59 10.63
N ARG A 118 3.07 10.68 10.50
CA ARG A 118 3.09 11.50 9.27
C ARG A 118 4.45 12.17 9.16
N ARG A 119 5.30 11.68 8.28
CA ARG A 119 6.55 12.33 7.91
C ARG A 119 6.36 13.00 6.55
N GLY A 120 6.71 14.27 6.44
CA GLY A 120 6.95 14.89 5.14
C GLY A 120 8.15 14.17 4.53
N LEU A 121 7.97 13.60 3.34
CA LEU A 121 9.01 12.85 2.67
C LEU A 121 9.42 13.67 1.44
N ASP A 122 10.55 14.37 1.53
CA ASP A 122 11.10 15.09 0.39
C ASP A 122 11.53 14.07 -0.67
N SER A 123 10.81 14.09 -1.80
CA SER A 123 11.18 13.64 -3.17
C SER A 123 12.09 12.42 -3.38
N ALA A 124 12.29 11.55 -2.40
CA ALA A 124 12.95 10.27 -2.56
C ALA A 124 12.04 9.34 -3.37
N PRO A 125 12.48 8.77 -4.50
CA PRO A 125 11.68 7.83 -5.26
C PRO A 125 11.46 6.57 -4.43
N LEU A 126 10.27 6.47 -3.85
CA LEU A 126 9.78 5.26 -3.19
C LEU A 126 9.44 4.21 -4.26
N TYR A 127 10.05 3.03 -4.15
CA TYR A 127 9.50 1.81 -4.76
C TYR A 127 8.28 1.37 -3.96
N ASP A 128 7.24 2.20 -3.94
CA ASP A 128 6.00 1.91 -3.24
C ASP A 128 4.88 1.68 -4.24
N ALA A 129 4.00 0.74 -3.92
CA ALA A 129 2.73 0.56 -4.59
C ALA A 129 1.77 1.64 -4.10
N VAL A 130 2.13 2.92 -4.34
CA VAL A 130 1.24 4.03 -4.03
C VAL A 130 -0.01 3.82 -4.87
N ALA A 131 -1.11 3.47 -4.19
CA ALA A 131 -2.42 3.46 -4.80
C ALA A 131 -2.71 4.91 -5.20
N THR A 132 -2.69 5.20 -6.50
CA THR A 132 -3.18 6.46 -7.03
C THR A 132 -4.58 6.66 -6.45
N GLN A 133 -4.80 7.72 -5.68
CA GLN A 133 -6.13 8.00 -5.18
C GLN A 133 -7.07 8.19 -6.38
N ASP A 134 -8.20 7.51 -6.36
CA ASP A 134 -9.25 7.75 -7.34
C ASP A 134 -9.82 9.17 -7.15
N THR A 135 -10.40 9.72 -8.21
CA THR A 135 -10.90 11.11 -8.25
C THR A 135 -11.88 11.41 -7.11
N VAL A 136 -12.70 10.43 -6.70
CA VAL A 136 -13.66 10.60 -5.59
C VAL A 136 -12.92 10.74 -4.26
N THR A 137 -11.88 9.94 -4.04
CA THR A 137 -11.01 10.06 -2.85
C THR A 137 -10.24 11.39 -2.82
N LEU A 138 -9.80 11.92 -3.98
CA LEU A 138 -9.16 13.23 -4.09
C LEU A 138 -10.12 14.37 -3.74
N ILE A 139 -11.32 14.39 -4.31
CA ILE A 139 -12.35 15.41 -4.03
C ILE A 139 -12.74 15.40 -2.55
N ARG A 140 -12.93 14.21 -1.95
CA ARG A 140 -13.21 14.07 -0.52
C ARG A 140 -12.08 14.60 0.34
N SER A 141 -10.83 14.38 -0.06
CA SER A 141 -9.67 14.90 0.66
C SER A 141 -9.57 16.43 0.58
N ALA A 142 -9.86 17.00 -0.60
CA ALA A 142 -9.91 18.46 -0.79
C ALA A 142 -11.02 19.12 0.03
N ILE A 143 -12.24 18.57 0.04
CA ILE A 143 -13.35 19.05 0.88
C ILE A 143 -12.98 19.00 2.37
N ARG A 144 -12.34 17.92 2.82
CA ARG A 144 -11.85 17.82 4.21
C ARG A 144 -10.74 18.82 4.53
N GLY A 145 -9.87 19.10 3.57
CA GLY A 145 -8.86 20.14 3.69
C GLY A 145 -9.49 21.53 3.83
N LEU A 146 -10.48 21.84 3.00
CA LEU A 146 -11.25 23.08 3.05
C LEU A 146 -11.95 23.25 4.40
N LEU A 147 -12.71 22.25 4.85
CA LEU A 147 -13.43 22.29 6.14
C LEU A 147 -12.48 22.52 7.32
N ARG A 148 -11.25 21.99 7.28
CA ARG A 148 -10.24 22.24 8.32
C ARG A 148 -9.62 23.62 8.27
N ALA A 149 -9.56 24.24 7.09
CA ALA A 149 -8.95 25.55 6.88
C ALA A 149 -9.94 26.70 7.10
N CYS A 150 -11.23 26.44 6.93
CA CYS A 150 -12.31 27.39 7.21
C CYS A 150 -12.49 27.58 8.72
N GLY A 151 -12.83 28.81 9.14
CA GLY A 151 -13.25 29.06 10.51
C GLY A 151 -14.57 28.36 10.85
N GLN A 152 -14.83 28.16 12.14
CA GLN A 152 -15.94 27.34 12.64
C GLN A 152 -17.33 27.73 12.08
N GLU A 153 -17.60 29.03 11.95
CA GLU A 153 -18.88 29.54 11.42
C GLU A 153 -19.10 29.15 9.94
N LEU A 154 -18.06 29.26 9.12
CA LEU A 154 -18.09 28.87 7.71
C LEU A 154 -18.07 27.35 7.54
N GLU A 155 -17.38 26.63 8.43
CA GLU A 155 -17.40 25.17 8.46
C GLU A 155 -18.81 24.64 8.72
N ASP A 156 -19.53 25.20 9.69
CA ASP A 156 -20.90 24.80 10.05
C ASP A 156 -21.89 25.07 8.90
N GLU A 157 -21.77 26.23 8.24
CA GLU A 157 -22.57 26.55 7.06
C GLU A 157 -22.32 25.55 5.91
N LEU A 158 -21.05 25.29 5.59
CA LEU A 158 -20.65 24.35 4.54
C LEU A 158 -21.12 22.92 4.86
N ARG A 159 -21.01 22.48 6.12
CA ARG A 159 -21.50 21.17 6.56
C ARG A 159 -23.01 21.04 6.40
N GLY A 160 -23.76 22.11 6.64
CA GLY A 160 -25.21 22.15 6.41
C GLY A 160 -25.62 21.99 4.94
N LYS A 161 -24.72 22.27 3.98
CA LYS A 161 -24.96 22.12 2.53
C LYS A 161 -24.50 20.78 1.95
N LEU A 162 -23.66 20.02 2.67
CA LEU A 162 -23.15 18.73 2.21
C LEU A 162 -24.18 17.61 2.44
N GLN A 163 -24.98 17.30 1.41
CA GLN A 163 -26.02 16.25 1.48
C GLN A 163 -25.59 14.96 0.78
N ARG A 164 -24.79 14.11 1.45
CA ARG A 164 -24.66 12.65 1.22
C ARG A 164 -23.90 11.99 2.39
N ASP A 165 -24.10 10.68 2.60
CA ASP A 165 -23.69 9.77 3.70
C ASP A 165 -22.23 9.74 4.21
N ALA A 166 -21.53 10.87 4.22
CA ALA A 166 -20.43 11.08 5.13
C ALA A 166 -20.40 12.56 5.44
N HIS A 167 -20.47 12.94 6.72
CA HIS A 167 -20.11 14.28 7.19
C HIS A 167 -18.60 14.58 7.00
N TYR A 168 -17.95 13.91 6.03
CA TYR A 168 -16.53 14.00 5.68
C TYR A 168 -15.59 13.84 6.89
N VAL A 169 -16.07 13.15 7.93
CA VAL A 169 -15.36 12.96 9.21
C VAL A 169 -14.12 12.09 8.98
N GLY A 170 -14.30 10.96 8.26
CA GLY A 170 -13.27 9.97 7.99
C GLY A 170 -12.69 10.01 6.57
N PRO A 171 -11.45 9.51 6.37
CA PRO A 171 -10.93 9.19 5.04
C PRO A 171 -11.64 7.96 4.46
N GLY A 172 -11.58 7.77 3.15
CA GLY A 172 -12.10 6.58 2.46
C GLY A 172 -13.16 6.90 1.42
N LYS A 173 -13.43 5.92 0.56
CA LYS A 173 -14.48 5.97 -0.47
C LYS A 173 -15.86 6.11 0.17
N PRO A 174 -16.81 6.82 -0.46
CA PRO A 174 -18.20 6.78 -0.01
C PRO A 174 -18.71 5.33 -0.09
N VAL A 175 -19.58 4.96 0.83
CA VAL A 175 -20.35 3.71 0.70
C VAL A 175 -21.32 3.94 -0.45
N CYS A 176 -21.04 3.35 -1.59
CA CYS A 176 -21.97 3.28 -2.71
C CYS A 176 -22.03 1.83 -3.16
N ASP A 177 -23.23 1.34 -3.39
CA ASP A 177 -23.43 0.05 -4.03
C ASP A 177 -23.06 0.20 -5.51
N TRP A 178 -21.93 -0.41 -5.89
CA TRP A 178 -21.39 -0.28 -7.25
C TRP A 178 -22.14 -1.14 -8.27
N ASP A 179 -22.92 -2.12 -7.78
CA ASP A 179 -23.67 -3.06 -8.59
C ASP A 179 -25.14 -2.62 -8.77
N ASP A 180 -25.58 -1.55 -8.09
CA ASP A 180 -26.92 -0.96 -8.23
C ASP A 180 -26.99 0.03 -9.42
N PRO A 181 -27.80 -0.25 -10.47
CA PRO A 181 -28.02 0.64 -11.60
C PRO A 181 -28.68 1.97 -11.23
N GLU A 182 -29.57 2.00 -10.22
CA GLU A 182 -30.25 3.23 -9.79
C GLU A 182 -29.30 4.15 -9.01
N ALA A 183 -28.36 3.59 -8.22
CA ALA A 183 -27.30 4.35 -7.58
C ALA A 183 -26.34 5.04 -8.57
N ARG A 184 -26.35 4.61 -9.84
CA ARG A 184 -25.56 5.17 -10.96
C ARG A 184 -26.35 6.15 -11.83
N GLU A 185 -27.67 6.24 -11.69
CA GLU A 185 -28.46 7.22 -12.42
C GLU A 185 -28.31 8.61 -11.79
N GLY A 186 -27.90 9.57 -12.63
CA GLY A 186 -27.69 10.95 -12.21
C GLY A 186 -29.00 11.62 -11.81
N ARG A 187 -28.98 12.35 -10.69
CA ARG A 187 -30.10 13.20 -10.28
C ARG A 187 -30.02 14.55 -11.00
N LYS A 188 -31.16 15.09 -11.44
CA LYS A 188 -31.22 16.51 -11.85
C LYS A 188 -30.83 17.38 -10.66
N LEU A 189 -29.78 18.17 -10.86
CA LEU A 189 -29.32 19.15 -9.89
C LEU A 189 -30.20 20.39 -9.99
N ASP A 190 -30.47 21.02 -8.85
CA ASP A 190 -31.10 22.34 -8.79
C ASP A 190 -30.21 23.37 -9.53
N PRO A 191 -30.77 24.42 -10.17
CA PRO A 191 -30.00 25.38 -10.96
C PRO A 191 -28.78 25.99 -10.24
N ASP A 192 -28.89 26.24 -8.94
CA ASP A 192 -27.80 26.79 -8.14
C ASP A 192 -26.69 25.75 -7.91
N VAL A 193 -27.06 24.47 -7.81
CA VAL A 193 -26.14 23.33 -7.66
C VAL A 193 -25.51 22.95 -9.00
N ALA A 194 -26.23 23.17 -10.11
CA ALA A 194 -25.72 22.95 -11.47
C ALA A 194 -24.56 23.90 -11.80
N GLY A 195 -24.67 25.19 -11.45
CA GLY A 195 -23.59 26.17 -11.66
C GLY A 195 -22.35 25.88 -10.82
N ALA A 196 -22.52 25.43 -9.57
CA ALA A 196 -21.39 25.00 -8.72
C ALA A 196 -20.76 23.69 -9.21
N ALA A 197 -21.57 22.76 -9.73
CA ALA A 197 -21.10 21.52 -10.35
C ALA A 197 -20.35 21.78 -11.67
N GLU A 198 -20.75 22.79 -12.44
CA GLU A 198 -20.07 23.21 -13.66
C GLU A 198 -18.72 23.86 -13.36
N LEU A 199 -18.64 24.69 -12.32
CA LEU A 199 -17.37 25.25 -11.84
C LEU A 199 -16.43 24.16 -11.32
N LEU A 200 -16.95 23.20 -10.56
CA LEU A 200 -16.19 22.04 -10.06
C LEU A 200 -15.76 21.12 -11.21
N ALA A 201 -16.62 20.87 -12.19
CA ALA A 201 -16.32 20.11 -13.40
C ALA A 201 -15.26 20.81 -14.26
N THR A 202 -15.25 22.14 -14.30
CA THR A 202 -14.22 22.95 -14.97
C THR A 202 -12.87 22.80 -14.28
N VAL A 203 -12.84 22.78 -12.94
CA VAL A 203 -11.62 22.55 -12.15
C VAL A 203 -11.14 21.09 -12.25
N VAL A 204 -12.07 20.13 -12.36
CA VAL A 204 -11.80 18.70 -12.59
C VAL A 204 -11.55 18.38 -14.08
N GLY A 205 -11.78 19.35 -14.98
CA GLY A 205 -11.75 19.22 -16.45
C GLY A 205 -10.40 18.89 -17.08
N GLN A 206 -9.41 18.51 -16.26
CA GLN A 206 -8.11 18.04 -16.72
C GLN A 206 -8.18 16.70 -17.51
N ASP A 207 -9.31 15.98 -17.41
CA ASP A 207 -9.54 14.67 -18.07
C ASP A 207 -10.68 14.68 -19.11
N VAL A 208 -11.17 15.84 -19.54
CA VAL A 208 -12.37 15.97 -20.41
C VAL A 208 -12.11 16.95 -21.55
N GLU A 209 -12.61 16.65 -22.76
CA GLU A 209 -12.61 17.55 -23.92
C GLU A 209 -14.00 18.13 -24.14
N HIS A 210 -14.07 19.45 -24.28
CA HIS A 210 -15.30 20.17 -24.63
C HIS A 210 -15.46 20.20 -26.16
N CYS A 211 -16.47 19.51 -26.69
CA CYS A 211 -16.82 19.58 -28.12
C CYS A 211 -17.75 20.79 -28.40
N MET A 212 -17.84 21.20 -29.66
CA MET A 212 -18.59 22.40 -30.10
C MET A 212 -20.12 22.33 -29.89
N ASP A 213 -20.64 21.24 -29.31
CA ASP A 213 -22.08 20.97 -29.15
C ASP A 213 -22.49 20.80 -27.67
N GLU A 214 -21.79 21.42 -26.72
CA GLU A 214 -22.04 21.30 -25.26
C GLU A 214 -21.94 19.85 -24.70
N VAL A 215 -21.39 18.93 -25.50
CA VAL A 215 -21.14 17.54 -25.10
C VAL A 215 -19.71 17.38 -24.64
N PHE A 216 -19.56 17.01 -23.37
CA PHE A 216 -18.28 16.65 -22.76
C PHE A 216 -17.92 15.18 -23.03
N ARG A 217 -16.69 14.92 -23.48
CA ARG A 217 -16.17 13.55 -23.67
C ARG A 217 -14.94 13.34 -22.79
N ILE A 218 -14.83 12.16 -22.18
CA ILE A 218 -13.61 11.76 -21.47
C ILE A 218 -12.46 11.81 -22.48
N ALA A 219 -11.48 12.68 -22.23
CA ALA A 219 -10.33 12.81 -23.08
C ALA A 219 -9.45 11.57 -22.87
N ARG A 220 -9.15 10.83 -23.94
CA ARG A 220 -8.26 9.66 -23.86
C ARG A 220 -6.79 10.09 -23.81
N LYS A 221 -6.47 11.01 -22.89
CA LYS A 221 -5.16 11.59 -22.64
C LYS A 221 -4.96 11.73 -21.14
N THR A 222 -3.73 11.65 -20.67
CA THR A 222 -3.37 11.97 -19.28
C THR A 222 -2.77 13.36 -19.26
N ALA A 223 -3.36 14.28 -18.50
CA ALA A 223 -2.80 15.62 -18.35
C ALA A 223 -1.37 15.54 -17.78
N LYS A 224 -0.43 16.19 -18.45
CA LYS A 224 1.01 16.14 -18.14
C LYS A 224 1.33 16.64 -16.73
N ASP A 225 0.52 17.57 -16.24
CA ASP A 225 0.70 18.26 -14.95
C ASP A 225 -0.46 18.01 -13.97
N ARG A 226 -1.09 16.81 -14.03
CA ARG A 226 -2.20 16.50 -13.13
C ARG A 226 -1.75 16.50 -11.67
N ILE A 227 -2.58 17.08 -10.80
CA ILE A 227 -2.39 17.03 -9.35
C ILE A 227 -2.73 15.61 -8.88
N ILE A 228 -1.73 14.85 -8.44
CA ILE A 228 -1.90 13.46 -7.97
C ILE A 228 -2.00 13.34 -6.44
N SER A 229 -1.80 14.44 -5.71
CA SER A 229 -1.88 14.51 -4.26
C SER A 229 -2.42 15.88 -3.82
N THR A 230 -3.36 15.86 -2.87
CA THR A 230 -3.90 17.08 -2.24
C THR A 230 -3.05 17.58 -1.07
N VAL A 231 -2.14 16.73 -0.57
CA VAL A 231 -1.21 17.05 0.54
C VAL A 231 0.12 17.59 0.00
N ASP A 232 0.47 17.20 -1.23
CA ASP A 232 1.65 17.66 -1.95
C ASP A 232 1.25 17.92 -3.42
N PRO A 233 0.80 19.15 -3.74
CA PRO A 233 0.41 19.52 -5.10
C PRO A 233 1.55 19.45 -6.12
N GLU A 234 2.80 19.43 -5.67
CA GLU A 234 3.98 19.30 -6.52
C GLU A 234 4.35 17.84 -6.82
N ALA A 235 3.67 16.87 -6.19
CA ALA A 235 3.86 15.45 -6.49
C ALA A 235 3.66 15.17 -7.99
N ARG A 236 4.57 14.36 -8.56
CA ARG A 236 4.54 13.95 -9.98
C ARG A 236 4.52 12.44 -10.10
N HIS A 237 3.99 11.95 -11.22
CA HIS A 237 3.88 10.51 -11.47
C HIS A 237 5.27 9.89 -11.72
N GLY A 238 5.69 8.98 -10.85
CA GLY A 238 6.85 8.14 -11.11
C GLY A 238 6.55 7.09 -12.18
N HIS A 239 7.40 6.98 -13.20
CA HIS A 239 7.29 5.89 -14.18
C HIS A 239 7.55 4.54 -13.49
N LYS A 240 6.55 3.66 -13.48
CA LYS A 240 6.71 2.28 -13.01
C LYS A 240 7.57 1.50 -13.99
N SER A 241 8.72 0.97 -13.55
CA SER A 241 9.36 -0.14 -14.25
C SER A 241 8.59 -1.42 -13.93
N SER A 242 8.28 -2.22 -14.95
CA SER A 242 7.49 -3.45 -14.84
C SER A 242 8.20 -4.61 -14.10
N ALA A 243 9.34 -4.35 -13.45
CA ALA A 243 10.27 -5.38 -13.02
C ALA A 243 10.01 -5.96 -11.62
N LYS A 244 9.05 -5.46 -10.82
CA LYS A 244 8.82 -5.95 -9.45
C LYS A 244 7.34 -5.92 -9.04
N GLY A 245 6.61 -7.01 -9.32
CA GLY A 245 5.31 -7.32 -8.73
C GLY A 245 5.45 -8.34 -7.57
N PHE A 246 4.50 -8.33 -6.64
CA PHE A 246 4.40 -9.23 -5.47
C PHE A 246 4.06 -10.68 -5.85
#